data_AF-A0A7S2NTN7-F1
#
_entry.id   AF-A0A7S2NTN7-F1
#
_cell.length_a   1.000
_cell.length_b   1.000
_cell.length_c   1.000
_cell.angle_alpha   90.00
_cell.angle_beta   90.00
_cell.angle_gamma   90.00
#
_symmetry.space_group_name_H-M   'P 1'
#
loop_
_entity.id
_entity.type
_entity.pdbx_description
1 polymer ?
#
loop_
_entity_poly.entity_id
_entity_poly.type
_entity_poly.pdbx_seq_one_letter_code
_entity_poly.pdbx_strand_id
1 'polypeptide(L)'
;VTDAENAAVVGAIRLLAEVLLDERWDLLMPVSLCDENDEASGLRRAASEGAFWFRPPAGAGGAAPPPSRMPLKDILSGPAGIFTRCRAWLDRQVANGRCSDAARDAFHRHLLLFERRASGELPTPAQLFRAKLARHPSYKGDGVVP
;
A
#
# COMPACT_ATOMS: atom_id res chain seq x y z
N VAL A 1 -0.68 -6.68 16.63
CA VAL A 1 -0.53 -5.43 15.87
C VAL A 1 0.05 -4.42 16.83
N THR A 2 1.13 -3.74 16.46
CA THR A 2 1.83 -2.81 17.35
C THR A 2 1.36 -1.37 17.12
N ASP A 3 1.54 -0.50 18.11
CA ASP A 3 1.23 0.93 17.96
C ASP A 3 2.02 1.58 16.81
N ALA A 4 3.23 1.08 16.53
CA ALA A 4 4.04 1.50 15.39
C ALA A 4 3.40 1.13 14.04
N GLU A 5 2.79 -0.05 13.91
CA GLU A 5 2.07 -0.45 12.70
C GLU A 5 0.80 0.39 12.52
N ASN A 6 0.08 0.68 13.60
CA ASN A 6 -1.09 1.56 13.57
C ASN A 6 -0.72 2.99 13.17
N ALA A 7 0.35 3.54 13.75
CA ALA A 7 0.89 4.85 13.39
C ALA A 7 1.31 4.90 11.91
N ALA A 8 1.89 3.82 11.38
CA ALA A 8 2.24 3.74 9.98
C ALA A 8 1.03 3.79 9.04
N VAL A 9 -0.07 3.12 9.39
CA VAL A 9 -1.33 3.17 8.61
C VAL A 9 -1.89 4.59 8.58
N VAL A 10 -2.02 5.22 9.75
CA VAL A 10 -2.56 6.58 9.86
C VAL A 10 -1.66 7.58 9.13
N GLY A 11 -0.34 7.47 9.32
CA GLY A 11 0.64 8.32 8.65
C GLY A 11 0.61 8.18 7.13
N ALA A 12 0.49 6.96 6.60
CA ALA A 12 0.41 6.72 5.17
C ALA A 12 -0.89 7.30 4.56
N ILE A 13 -2.04 7.10 5.22
CA ILE A 13 -3.32 7.66 4.76
C ILE A 13 -3.30 9.20 4.77
N ARG A 14 -2.79 9.81 5.85
CA ARG A 14 -2.64 11.27 5.95
C ARG A 14 -1.75 11.82 4.84
N LEU A 15 -0.60 11.19 4.61
CA LEU A 15 0.31 11.59 3.53
C LEU A 15 -0.37 11.47 2.17
N LEU A 16 -1.03 10.36 1.90
CA LEU A 16 -1.73 10.14 0.63
C LEU A 16 -2.80 11.21 0.39
N ALA A 17 -3.59 11.57 1.42
CA ALA A 17 -4.59 12.62 1.32
C ALA A 17 -3.97 13.98 0.95
N GLU A 18 -2.84 14.35 1.56
CA GLU A 18 -2.14 15.61 1.25
C GLU A 18 -1.62 15.63 -0.19
N VAL A 19 -1.01 14.54 -0.64
CA VAL A 19 -0.47 14.42 -2.00
C VAL A 19 -1.60 14.47 -3.04
N LEU A 20 -2.73 13.78 -2.79
CA LEU A 20 -3.90 13.80 -3.67
C LEU A 20 -4.49 15.20 -3.84
N LEU A 21 -4.53 15.99 -2.75
CA LEU A 21 -5.05 17.36 -2.77
C LEU A 21 -4.11 18.33 -3.49
N ASP A 22 -2.79 18.17 -3.31
CA ASP A 22 -1.77 19.03 -3.93
C ASP A 22 -1.60 18.72 -5.43
N GLU A 23 -1.49 17.43 -5.79
CA GLU A 23 -1.20 17.01 -7.16
C GLU A 23 -2.45 16.75 -8.01
N ARG A 24 -3.65 16.72 -7.41
CA ARG A 24 -4.95 16.54 -8.10
C ARG A 24 -4.99 15.34 -9.05
N TRP A 25 -4.58 14.18 -8.54
CA TRP A 25 -4.55 12.94 -9.32
C TRP A 25 -5.93 12.51 -9.83
N ASP A 26 -6.04 12.22 -11.13
CA ASP A 26 -7.18 11.49 -11.69
C ASP A 26 -6.96 9.98 -11.52
N LEU A 27 -7.65 9.41 -10.54
CA LEU A 27 -7.66 7.98 -10.25
C LEU A 27 -9.00 7.31 -10.61
N LEU A 28 -9.85 7.99 -11.38
CA LEU A 28 -11.19 7.48 -11.69
C LEU A 28 -11.11 6.19 -12.51
N MET A 29 -11.85 5.18 -12.06
CA MET A 29 -12.05 3.91 -12.74
C MET A 29 -13.49 3.41 -12.54
N PRO A 30 -14.01 2.54 -13.43
CA PRO A 30 -15.35 1.96 -13.28
C PRO A 30 -15.54 1.25 -11.94
N VAL A 31 -16.72 1.41 -11.33
CA VAL A 31 -17.06 0.79 -10.04
C VAL A 31 -16.94 -0.74 -10.09
N SER A 32 -17.27 -1.37 -11.23
CA SER A 32 -17.12 -2.82 -11.39
C SER A 32 -15.67 -3.30 -11.19
N LEU A 33 -14.67 -2.49 -11.57
CA LEU A 33 -13.26 -2.82 -11.32
C LEU A 33 -12.87 -2.62 -9.85
N CYS A 34 -13.57 -1.72 -9.13
CA CYS A 34 -13.42 -1.58 -7.68
C CYS A 34 -13.99 -2.81 -6.97
N ASP A 35 -15.16 -3.31 -7.41
CA ASP A 35 -15.77 -4.51 -6.85
C ASP A 35 -14.87 -5.74 -7.04
N GLU A 36 -14.27 -5.89 -8.23
CA GLU A 36 -13.26 -6.93 -8.50
C GLU A 36 -12.03 -6.81 -7.58
N ASN A 37 -11.60 -5.57 -7.27
CA ASN A 37 -10.51 -5.35 -6.33
C ASN A 37 -10.88 -5.73 -4.90
N ASP A 38 -12.11 -5.43 -4.47
CA ASP A 38 -12.61 -5.77 -3.14
C ASP A 38 -12.64 -7.28 -2.95
N GLU A 39 -13.16 -8.03 -3.93
CA GLU A 39 -13.12 -9.50 -3.93
C GLU A 39 -11.68 -10.03 -3.90
N ALA A 40 -10.81 -9.51 -4.75
CA ALA A 40 -9.41 -9.92 -4.81
C ALA A 40 -8.66 -9.64 -3.49
N SER A 41 -9.00 -8.55 -2.80
CA SER A 41 -8.36 -8.13 -1.55
C SER A 41 -8.65 -9.09 -0.38
N GLY A 42 -9.79 -9.78 -0.42
CA GLY A 42 -10.18 -10.77 0.58
C GLY A 42 -9.45 -12.11 0.48
N LEU A 43 -8.75 -12.36 -0.64
CA LEU A 43 -8.06 -13.63 -0.87
C LEU A 43 -6.83 -13.81 0.02
N ARG A 44 -6.45 -15.07 0.25
CA ARG A 44 -5.21 -15.37 1.00
C ARG A 44 -4.01 -14.85 0.22
N ARG A 45 -3.09 -14.20 0.92
CA ARG A 45 -1.86 -13.61 0.36
C ARG A 45 -2.13 -12.52 -0.70
N ALA A 46 -3.32 -11.93 -0.73
CA ALA A 46 -3.66 -10.84 -1.66
C ALA A 46 -2.66 -9.67 -1.60
N ALA A 47 -2.12 -9.34 -0.43
CA ALA A 47 -1.14 -8.28 -0.29
C ALA A 47 0.18 -8.56 -1.06
N SER A 48 0.69 -9.80 -1.02
CA SER A 48 1.99 -10.15 -1.58
C SER A 48 1.93 -10.77 -2.98
N GLU A 49 0.84 -11.48 -3.29
CA GLU A 49 0.67 -12.24 -4.53
C GLU A 49 -0.51 -11.74 -5.38
N GLY A 50 -1.37 -10.89 -4.83
CA GLY A 50 -2.56 -10.38 -5.51
C GLY A 50 -2.24 -9.30 -6.55
N ALA A 51 -3.13 -9.20 -7.53
CA ALA A 51 -3.09 -8.17 -8.57
C ALA A 51 -4.44 -7.46 -8.66
N PHE A 52 -4.39 -6.14 -8.72
CA PHE A 52 -5.51 -5.23 -8.60
C PHE A 52 -5.57 -4.30 -9.81
N TRP A 53 -6.78 -3.93 -10.20
CA TRP A 53 -7.02 -2.88 -11.15
C TRP A 53 -6.58 -1.55 -10.56
N PHE A 54 -5.69 -0.86 -11.26
CA PHE A 54 -5.21 0.45 -10.86
C PHE A 54 -5.05 1.34 -12.08
N ARG A 55 -5.41 2.61 -11.90
CA ARG A 55 -5.16 3.66 -12.86
C ARG A 55 -4.04 4.55 -12.34
N PRO A 56 -2.82 4.47 -12.89
CA PRO A 56 -1.75 5.39 -12.52
C PRO A 56 -2.16 6.83 -12.85
N PRO A 57 -1.90 7.79 -11.96
CA PRO A 57 -2.20 9.19 -12.27
C PRO A 57 -1.39 9.65 -13.48
N ALA A 58 -1.96 10.56 -14.28
CA ALA A 58 -1.25 11.17 -15.39
C ALA A 58 0.11 11.76 -14.94
N GLY A 59 1.11 11.67 -15.80
CA GLY A 59 2.28 12.55 -15.70
C GLY A 59 1.88 13.98 -16.07
N ALA A 60 2.69 14.97 -15.68
CA ALA A 60 2.43 16.37 -15.99
C ALA A 60 2.25 16.56 -17.51
N GLY A 61 1.01 16.81 -17.95
CA GLY A 61 0.65 17.10 -19.34
C GLY A 61 0.18 15.93 -20.21
N GLY A 62 0.05 14.70 -19.68
CA GLY A 62 -0.40 13.52 -20.44
C GLY A 62 -1.84 13.11 -20.14
N ALA A 63 -2.50 12.42 -21.08
CA ALA A 63 -3.75 11.72 -20.79
C ALA A 63 -3.49 10.57 -19.79
N ALA A 64 -4.31 10.46 -18.74
CA ALA A 64 -4.17 9.37 -17.78
C ALA A 64 -4.44 8.02 -18.46
N PRO A 65 -3.52 7.04 -18.34
CA PRO A 65 -3.66 5.74 -18.99
C PRO A 65 -4.95 5.03 -18.54
N PRO A 66 -5.47 4.08 -19.33
CA PRO A 66 -6.59 3.26 -18.89
C PRO A 66 -6.19 2.43 -17.65
N PRO A 67 -7.14 2.06 -16.78
CA PRO A 67 -6.88 1.15 -15.67
C PRO A 67 -6.31 -0.17 -16.20
N SER A 68 -5.30 -0.71 -15.51
CA SER A 68 -4.72 -2.01 -15.83
C SER A 68 -4.50 -2.82 -14.56
N ARG A 69 -4.51 -4.16 -14.71
CA ARG A 69 -4.33 -5.08 -13.60
C ARG A 69 -2.85 -5.27 -13.32
N MET A 70 -2.43 -5.01 -12.09
CA MET A 70 -1.02 -5.07 -11.70
C MET A 70 -0.83 -5.50 -10.23
N PRO A 71 0.32 -6.10 -9.88
CA PRO A 71 0.63 -6.49 -8.51
C PRO A 71 0.62 -5.30 -7.54
N LEU A 72 0.23 -5.52 -6.29
CA LEU A 72 0.21 -4.45 -5.27
C LEU A 72 1.58 -3.78 -5.10
N LYS A 73 2.67 -4.54 -5.18
CA LYS A 73 4.04 -4.00 -5.12
C LYS A 73 4.29 -2.93 -6.18
N ASP A 74 3.72 -3.08 -7.38
CA ASP A 74 3.95 -2.20 -8.52
C ASP A 74 3.02 -0.98 -8.44
N ILE A 75 1.79 -1.16 -7.91
CA ILE A 75 0.88 -0.05 -7.57
C ILE A 75 1.51 0.89 -6.55
N LEU A 76 2.16 0.34 -5.52
CA LEU A 76 2.77 1.11 -4.45
C LEU A 76 4.13 1.67 -4.86
N SER A 77 5.04 0.81 -5.33
CA SER A 77 6.47 1.10 -5.46
C SER A 77 6.98 1.12 -6.90
N GLY A 78 6.10 0.95 -7.89
CA GLY A 78 6.47 1.03 -9.29
C GLY A 78 6.91 2.44 -9.70
N PRO A 79 7.43 2.61 -10.93
CA PRO A 79 7.89 3.91 -11.42
C PRO A 79 6.83 5.02 -11.36
N ALA A 80 5.56 4.65 -11.61
CA ALA A 80 4.41 5.55 -11.47
C ALA A 80 3.57 5.24 -10.23
N GLY A 81 4.11 4.48 -9.27
CA GLY A 81 3.42 4.01 -8.08
C GLY A 81 3.12 5.12 -7.08
N ILE A 82 2.13 4.86 -6.23
CA ILE A 82 1.62 5.82 -5.25
C ILE A 82 2.73 6.30 -4.31
N PHE A 83 3.53 5.38 -3.77
CA PHE A 83 4.57 5.73 -2.81
C PHE A 83 5.78 6.38 -3.46
N THR A 84 6.14 5.98 -4.68
CA THR A 84 7.19 6.67 -5.46
C THR A 84 6.85 8.16 -5.61
N ARG A 85 5.59 8.47 -5.93
CA ARG A 85 5.13 9.87 -6.01
C ARG A 85 5.04 10.55 -4.65
N CYS A 86 4.57 9.86 -3.61
CA CYS A 86 4.54 10.40 -2.25
C CYS A 86 5.95 10.78 -1.75
N ARG A 87 6.96 9.95 -2.03
CA ARG A 87 8.37 10.24 -1.71
C ARG A 87 8.86 11.48 -2.46
N ALA A 88 8.63 11.54 -3.78
CA ALA A 88 8.98 12.71 -4.58
C ALA A 88 8.26 13.99 -4.10
N TRP A 89 7.01 13.88 -3.65
CA TRP A 89 6.28 14.98 -3.06
C TRP A 89 6.89 15.44 -1.73
N LEU A 90 7.22 14.50 -0.82
CA LEU A 90 7.88 14.79 0.45
C LEU A 90 9.22 15.49 0.24
N ASP A 91 10.03 15.03 -0.71
CA ASP A 91 11.32 15.65 -1.03
C ASP A 91 11.14 17.12 -1.47
N ARG A 92 10.10 17.42 -2.26
CA ARG A 92 9.75 18.80 -2.60
C ARG A 92 9.27 19.60 -1.38
N GLN A 93 8.52 19.01 -0.46
CA GLN A 93 8.11 19.70 0.77
C GLN A 93 9.28 20.03 1.67
N VAL A 94 10.29 19.14 1.76
CA VAL A 94 11.54 19.42 2.49
C VAL A 94 12.33 20.53 1.81
N ALA A 95 12.50 20.47 0.48
CA ALA A 95 13.19 21.51 -0.28
C ALA A 95 12.54 22.89 -0.14
N ASN A 96 11.21 22.94 -0.03
CA ASN A 96 10.44 24.17 0.17
C ASN A 96 10.34 24.60 1.64
N GLY A 97 11.02 23.92 2.57
CA GLY A 97 11.04 24.25 4.00
C GLY A 97 9.71 23.96 4.73
N ARG A 98 8.78 23.23 4.13
CA ARG A 98 7.46 22.89 4.69
C ARG A 98 7.47 21.60 5.51
N CYS A 99 8.51 20.79 5.36
CA CYS A 99 8.69 19.52 6.06
C CYS A 99 10.12 19.41 6.58
N SER A 100 10.32 18.85 7.78
CA SER A 100 11.64 18.55 8.30
C SER A 100 12.15 17.20 7.78
N ASP A 101 13.47 17.03 7.72
CA ASP A 101 14.08 15.74 7.36
C ASP A 101 13.60 14.60 8.26
N ALA A 102 13.48 14.86 9.58
CA ALA A 102 13.00 13.87 10.54
C ALA A 102 11.56 13.41 10.25
N ALA A 103 10.69 14.32 9.82
CA ALA A 103 9.32 13.99 9.44
C ALA A 103 9.28 13.20 8.13
N ARG A 104 10.05 13.61 7.11
CA ARG A 104 10.21 12.83 5.86
C ARG A 104 10.65 11.39 6.16
N ASP A 105 11.68 11.23 6.98
CA ASP A 105 12.26 9.92 7.30
C ASP A 105 11.28 9.05 8.10
N ALA A 106 10.44 9.65 8.95
CA ALA A 106 9.33 8.95 9.60
C ALA A 106 8.31 8.43 8.59
N PHE A 107 7.86 9.26 7.65
CA PHE A 107 6.95 8.82 6.58
C PHE A 107 7.58 7.74 5.70
N HIS A 108 8.86 7.87 5.33
CA HIS A 108 9.56 6.84 4.56
C HIS A 108 9.57 5.49 5.27
N ARG A 109 9.78 5.47 6.60
CA ARG A 109 9.69 4.24 7.40
C ARG A 109 8.27 3.66 7.43
N HIS A 110 7.25 4.52 7.51
CA HIS A 110 5.86 4.09 7.45
C HIS A 110 5.51 3.45 6.11
N LEU A 111 5.88 4.08 4.99
CA LEU A 111 5.66 3.53 3.65
C LEU A 111 6.39 2.19 3.45
N LEU A 112 7.63 2.09 3.94
CA LEU A 112 8.45 0.87 3.82
C LEU A 112 7.79 -0.37 4.44
N LEU A 113 7.01 -0.21 5.52
CA LEU A 113 6.25 -1.31 6.11
C LEU A 113 5.31 -1.96 5.09
N PHE A 114 4.60 -1.14 4.31
CA PHE A 114 3.63 -1.60 3.32
C PHE A 114 4.34 -2.15 2.08
N GLU A 115 5.43 -1.51 1.63
CA GLU A 115 6.25 -1.99 0.51
C GLU A 115 6.78 -3.41 0.79
N ARG A 116 7.33 -3.64 1.99
CA ARG A 116 7.84 -4.96 2.40
C ARG A 116 6.74 -6.01 2.51
N ARG A 117 5.52 -5.62 2.90
CA ARG A 117 4.38 -6.54 2.90
C ARG A 117 3.89 -6.86 1.49
N ALA A 118 3.89 -5.86 0.61
CA ALA A 118 3.49 -6.01 -0.77
C ALA A 118 4.50 -6.81 -1.60
N SER A 119 5.79 -6.74 -1.27
CA SER A 119 6.83 -7.58 -1.89
C SER A 119 6.86 -9.00 -1.35
N GLY A 120 6.21 -9.26 -0.20
CA GLY A 120 6.28 -10.52 0.51
C GLY A 120 7.50 -10.70 1.41
N GLU A 121 8.39 -9.69 1.51
CA GLU A 121 9.54 -9.70 2.42
C GLU A 121 9.10 -9.76 3.89
N LEU A 122 8.02 -9.06 4.24
CA LEU A 122 7.42 -9.05 5.58
C LEU A 122 6.02 -9.65 5.55
N PRO A 123 5.68 -10.61 6.43
CA PRO A 123 4.32 -11.14 6.49
C PRO A 123 3.32 -10.10 7.01
N THR A 124 2.11 -10.16 6.47
CA THR A 124 0.95 -9.49 7.09
C THR A 124 0.62 -10.12 8.45
N PRO A 125 -0.06 -9.39 9.36
CA PRO A 125 -0.55 -9.97 10.62
C PRO A 125 -1.40 -11.22 10.40
N ALA A 126 -2.23 -11.23 9.35
CA ALA A 126 -3.06 -12.38 9.01
C ALA A 126 -2.22 -13.60 8.53
N GLN A 127 -1.14 -13.39 7.77
CA GLN A 127 -0.18 -14.46 7.43
C GLN A 127 0.55 -14.96 8.68
N LEU A 128 1.00 -14.04 9.55
CA LEU A 128 1.69 -14.36 10.79
C LEU A 128 0.82 -15.23 11.71
N PHE A 129 -0.44 -14.85 11.92
CA PHE A 129 -1.36 -15.63 12.76
C PHE A 129 -1.66 -17.01 12.18
N ARG A 130 -1.88 -17.12 10.88
CA ARG A 130 -2.06 -18.43 10.23
C ARG A 130 -0.81 -19.31 10.35
N ALA A 131 0.38 -18.74 10.19
CA ALA A 131 1.64 -19.46 10.34
C ALA A 131 1.87 -19.91 11.80
N LYS A 132 1.49 -19.08 12.78
CA LYS A 132 1.54 -19.44 14.20
C LYS A 132 0.58 -20.58 14.53
N LEU A 133 -0.68 -20.47 14.07
CA LEU A 133 -1.70 -21.51 14.27
C LEU A 133 -1.27 -22.84 13.63
N ALA A 134 -0.77 -22.81 12.40
CA ALA A 134 -0.29 -24.00 11.69
C ALA A 134 0.86 -24.73 12.41
N ARG A 135 1.62 -24.03 13.26
CA ARG A 135 2.71 -24.59 14.05
C ARG A 135 2.28 -24.98 15.47
N HIS A 136 1.02 -24.73 15.85
CA HIS A 136 0.55 -24.99 17.20
C HIS A 136 0.40 -26.51 17.43
N PRO A 137 0.97 -27.09 18.51
CA PRO A 137 1.00 -28.55 18.70
C PRO A 137 -0.37 -29.23 18.74
N SER A 138 -1.41 -28.54 19.23
CA SER A 138 -2.78 -29.05 19.29
C SER A 138 -3.61 -28.79 18.03
N TYR A 139 -3.08 -28.02 17.06
CA TYR A 139 -3.83 -27.70 15.85
C TYR A 139 -3.79 -28.87 14.87
N LYS A 140 -4.99 -29.32 14.49
CA LYS A 140 -5.18 -30.53 13.66
C LYS A 140 -5.25 -30.23 12.17
N GLY A 141 -5.18 -28.96 11.76
CA GLY A 141 -5.30 -28.58 10.35
C GLY A 141 -6.73 -28.65 9.79
N ASP A 142 -7.73 -28.79 10.66
CA ASP A 142 -9.16 -28.95 10.33
C ASP A 142 -9.91 -27.62 10.19
N GLY A 143 -9.21 -26.49 10.29
CA GLY A 143 -9.80 -25.16 10.25
C GLY A 143 -10.44 -24.71 11.57
N VAL A 144 -10.35 -25.52 12.63
CA VAL A 144 -10.82 -25.17 13.97
C VAL A 144 -9.65 -24.65 14.81
N VAL A 145 -9.81 -23.46 15.39
CA VAL A 145 -8.80 -22.90 16.31
C VAL A 145 -8.89 -23.66 17.64
N PRO A 146 -7.80 -24.30 18.13
CA PRO A 146 -7.79 -25.05 19.38
C PRO A 146 -7.92 -24.18 20.63
#